data_AF-A0A812Y1K1-F1
#
_entry.id   AF-A0A812Y1K1-F1
#
_cell.length_a   1.000
_cell.length_b   1.000
_cell.length_c   1.000
_cell.angle_alpha   90.00
_cell.angle_beta   90.00
_cell.angle_gamma   90.00
#
_symmetry.space_group_name_H-M   'P 1'
#
loop_
_entity.id
_entity.type
_entity.pdbx_description
1 polymer ?
#
loop_
_entity_poly.entity_id
_entity_poly.type
_entity_poly.pdbx_seq_one_letter_code
_entity_poly.pdbx_strand_id
1 'polypeptide(L)'
;MASKALKRSSDRNTKNAAKANDDKRQVVIQGFDKKVGLGKRIAEELELGMLRAACPAGEPLVEGSENYKAYKFQYKRLCTHLRRNAALSDRLRSGDLLPQSMASMADEALMADDQKTERQQFRQESLQEAMGITAEDSAHWTPSDQFTCPRCENTKCVYIQSFKGYHSHDDNNQEPVITIRCTSCKFLWKEDEVEGGRMAAGSFVQSFEEETRSAAPSIWAEDDKLKESWLLPASSS
;
A
#
# COMPACT_ATOMS: atom_id res chain seq x y z
N MET A 1 -52.52 45.07 7.42
CA MET A 1 -51.95 44.44 8.65
C MET A 1 -51.25 43.09 8.41
N ALA A 2 -51.54 42.36 7.32
CA ALA A 2 -50.91 41.06 7.00
C ALA A 2 -49.37 41.10 6.84
N SER A 3 -48.81 42.16 6.24
CA SER A 3 -47.36 42.26 5.96
C SER A 3 -46.49 42.38 7.23
N LYS A 4 -47.03 42.89 8.35
CA LYS A 4 -46.30 42.95 9.64
C LYS A 4 -46.24 41.57 10.32
N ALA A 5 -47.24 40.71 10.11
CA ALA A 5 -47.29 39.37 10.68
C ALA A 5 -46.31 38.41 9.97
N LEU A 6 -46.24 38.49 8.63
CA LEU A 6 -45.30 37.71 7.81
C LEU A 6 -43.83 38.05 8.14
N LYS A 7 -43.50 39.34 8.30
CA LYS A 7 -42.13 39.78 8.65
C LYS A 7 -41.70 39.28 10.04
N ARG A 8 -42.59 39.39 11.05
CA ARG A 8 -42.37 38.84 12.40
C ARG A 8 -42.24 37.30 12.46
N SER A 9 -42.80 36.58 11.48
CA SER A 9 -42.64 35.13 11.38
C SER A 9 -41.26 34.77 10.83
N SER A 10 -40.84 35.44 9.75
CA SER A 10 -39.52 35.27 9.13
C SER A 10 -38.37 35.60 10.10
N ASP A 11 -38.48 36.71 10.83
CA ASP A 11 -37.48 37.15 11.81
C ASP A 11 -37.35 36.20 13.02
N ARG A 12 -38.41 35.46 13.35
CA ARG A 12 -38.37 34.43 14.41
C ARG A 12 -37.71 33.15 13.93
N ASN A 13 -37.97 32.75 12.69
CA ASN A 13 -37.40 31.54 12.11
C ASN A 13 -35.87 31.66 11.94
N THR A 14 -35.39 32.82 11.47
CA THR A 14 -33.96 33.10 11.31
C THR A 14 -33.21 33.10 12.64
N LYS A 15 -33.79 33.68 13.70
CA LYS A 15 -33.21 33.65 15.05
C LYS A 15 -33.11 32.24 15.62
N ASN A 16 -34.12 31.41 15.41
CA ASN A 16 -34.09 30.02 15.87
C ASN A 16 -33.04 29.20 15.13
N ALA A 17 -32.88 29.40 13.81
CA ALA A 17 -31.85 28.74 13.02
C ALA A 17 -30.42 29.15 13.44
N ALA A 18 -30.21 30.45 13.69
CA ALA A 18 -28.93 30.96 14.19
C ALA A 18 -28.58 30.36 15.55
N LYS A 19 -29.55 30.31 16.47
CA LYS A 19 -29.37 29.68 17.79
C LYS A 19 -29.02 28.20 17.68
N ALA A 20 -29.73 27.44 16.84
CA ALA A 20 -29.45 26.03 16.63
C ALA A 20 -28.04 25.79 16.05
N ASN A 21 -27.55 26.70 15.21
CA ASN A 21 -26.18 26.63 14.68
C ASN A 21 -25.15 26.89 15.80
N ASP A 22 -25.36 27.92 16.62
CA ASP A 22 -24.50 28.20 17.77
C ASP A 22 -24.48 27.05 18.78
N ASP A 23 -25.61 26.40 19.05
CA ASP A 23 -25.68 25.24 19.95
C ASP A 23 -24.80 24.08 19.43
N LYS A 24 -24.79 23.83 18.12
CA LYS A 24 -23.90 22.80 17.50
C LYS A 24 -22.43 23.17 17.65
N ARG A 25 -22.08 24.44 17.46
CA ARG A 25 -20.72 24.94 17.61
C ARG A 25 -20.25 24.83 19.06
N GLN A 26 -21.13 25.14 20.02
CA GLN A 26 -20.84 24.99 21.44
C GLN A 26 -20.54 23.53 21.82
N VAL A 27 -21.23 22.55 21.22
CA VAL A 27 -20.92 21.13 21.43
C VAL A 27 -19.50 20.78 20.95
N VAL A 28 -19.05 21.35 19.83
CA VAL A 28 -17.69 21.16 19.31
C VAL A 28 -16.64 21.81 20.21
N ILE A 29 -16.88 23.04 20.66
CA ILE A 29 -15.98 23.76 21.58
C ILE A 29 -15.84 22.98 22.89
N GLN A 30 -16.95 22.56 23.49
CA GLN A 30 -16.92 21.72 24.69
C GLN A 30 -16.24 20.37 24.45
N GLY A 31 -16.34 19.85 23.23
CA GLY A 31 -15.65 18.65 22.79
C GLY A 31 -14.13 18.80 22.86
N PHE A 32 -13.59 19.88 22.30
CA PHE A 32 -12.15 20.18 22.38
C PHE A 32 -11.70 20.45 23.81
N ASP A 33 -12.47 21.22 24.58
CA ASP A 33 -12.15 21.54 25.97
C ASP A 33 -12.14 20.28 26.86
N LYS A 34 -13.17 19.45 26.79
CA LYS A 34 -13.29 18.27 27.67
C LYS A 34 -12.51 17.05 27.20
N LYS A 35 -12.46 16.77 25.90
CA LYS A 35 -11.82 15.54 25.37
C LYS A 35 -10.34 15.70 25.11
N VAL A 36 -9.91 16.91 24.75
CA VAL A 36 -8.50 17.20 24.42
C VAL A 36 -7.84 18.02 25.53
N GLY A 37 -8.61 18.75 26.34
CA GLY A 37 -8.04 19.65 27.35
C GLY A 37 -7.45 20.92 26.73
N LEU A 38 -7.89 21.30 25.53
CA LEU A 38 -7.52 22.58 24.92
C LEU A 38 -8.43 23.65 25.51
N GLY A 39 -7.95 24.36 26.53
CA GLY A 39 -8.75 25.32 27.28
C GLY A 39 -9.63 26.21 26.40
N LYS A 40 -10.82 26.55 26.89
CA LYS A 40 -11.92 27.21 26.15
C LYS A 40 -11.52 28.22 25.07
N ARG A 41 -10.60 29.16 25.32
CA ARG A 41 -10.17 30.16 24.32
C ARG A 41 -9.57 29.52 23.05
N ILE A 42 -8.69 28.54 23.23
CA ILE A 42 -8.03 27.86 22.11
C ILE A 42 -9.06 27.01 21.36
N ALA A 43 -9.98 26.35 22.07
CA ALA A 43 -11.07 25.59 21.47
C ALA A 43 -11.99 26.46 20.60
N GLU A 44 -12.31 27.68 21.03
CA GLU A 44 -13.10 28.65 20.27
C GLU A 44 -12.38 29.08 18.98
N GLU A 45 -11.09 29.41 19.06
CA GLU A 45 -10.31 29.80 17.88
C GLU A 45 -10.11 28.66 16.88
N LEU A 46 -9.92 27.43 17.38
CA LEU A 46 -9.81 26.25 16.55
C LEU A 46 -11.14 25.95 15.83
N GLU A 47 -12.26 26.05 16.54
CA GLU A 47 -13.60 25.89 15.96
C GLU A 47 -13.86 26.93 14.87
N LEU A 48 -13.49 28.19 15.11
CA LEU A 48 -13.60 29.26 14.11
C LEU A 48 -12.76 28.95 12.86
N GLY A 49 -11.54 28.45 13.03
CA GLY A 49 -10.69 27.99 11.92
C GLY A 49 -11.35 26.88 11.11
N MET A 50 -11.91 25.87 11.79
CA MET A 50 -12.64 24.77 11.15
C MET A 50 -13.90 25.23 10.42
N LEU A 51 -14.66 26.15 11.01
CA LEU A 51 -15.86 26.69 10.40
C LEU A 51 -15.51 27.45 9.13
N ARG A 52 -14.46 28.27 9.13
CA ARG A 52 -13.97 28.96 7.93
C ARG A 52 -13.50 27.99 6.86
N ALA A 53 -12.82 26.91 7.24
CA ALA A 53 -12.35 25.90 6.31
C ALA A 53 -13.49 25.09 5.69
N ALA A 54 -14.53 24.75 6.46
CA ALA A 54 -15.67 23.97 5.98
C ALA A 54 -16.76 24.82 5.31
N CYS A 55 -16.89 26.10 5.69
CA CYS A 55 -17.95 27.02 5.26
C CYS A 55 -17.35 28.40 4.93
N PRO A 56 -16.58 28.55 3.84
CA PRO A 56 -15.92 29.82 3.51
C PRO A 56 -16.92 30.96 3.23
N ALA A 57 -18.11 30.64 2.73
CA ALA A 57 -19.17 31.60 2.45
C ALA A 57 -20.06 31.94 3.67
N GLY A 58 -19.78 31.37 4.85
CA GLY A 58 -20.58 31.62 6.06
C GLY A 58 -21.96 30.96 6.06
N GLU A 59 -22.12 29.89 5.29
CA GLU A 59 -23.38 29.14 5.19
C GLU A 59 -23.75 28.47 6.53
N PRO A 60 -25.06 28.32 6.81
CA PRO A 60 -25.51 27.68 8.05
C PRO A 60 -25.21 26.18 8.08
N LEU A 61 -24.88 25.64 9.26
CA LEU A 61 -24.65 24.21 9.48
C LEU A 61 -25.98 23.45 9.55
N VAL A 62 -26.57 23.21 8.38
CA VAL A 62 -27.79 22.40 8.20
C VAL A 62 -27.45 20.92 8.27
N GLU A 63 -28.27 20.13 8.97
CA GLU A 63 -28.06 18.67 9.04
C GLU A 63 -28.24 18.02 7.66
N GLY A 64 -27.31 17.15 7.28
CA GLY A 64 -27.31 16.48 5.99
C GLY A 64 -26.56 17.22 4.88
N SER A 65 -26.21 18.50 5.05
CA SER A 65 -25.40 19.22 4.06
C SER A 65 -23.96 18.70 4.01
N GLU A 66 -23.34 18.79 2.84
CA GLU A 66 -21.93 18.41 2.67
C GLU A 66 -21.01 19.25 3.57
N ASN A 67 -21.31 20.53 3.73
CA ASN A 67 -20.56 21.43 4.62
C ASN A 67 -20.62 20.99 6.08
N TYR A 68 -21.78 20.55 6.57
CA TYR A 68 -21.91 20.02 7.92
C TYR A 68 -21.17 18.68 8.10
N LYS A 69 -21.20 17.80 7.08
CA LYS A 69 -20.42 16.55 7.08
C LYS A 69 -18.92 16.85 7.13
N ALA A 70 -18.44 17.79 6.30
CA ALA A 70 -17.05 18.22 6.25
C ALA A 70 -16.61 18.83 7.60
N TYR A 71 -17.44 19.68 8.21
CA TYR A 71 -17.19 20.27 9.52
C TYR A 71 -17.09 19.20 10.63
N LYS A 72 -18.02 18.22 10.65
CA LYS A 72 -17.99 17.11 11.60
C LYS A 72 -16.79 16.19 11.37
N PHE A 73 -16.39 15.99 10.12
CA PHE A 73 -15.20 15.22 9.76
C PHE A 73 -13.92 15.91 10.25
N GLN A 74 -13.76 17.21 9.96
CA GLN A 74 -12.69 18.08 10.46
C GLN A 74 -12.56 17.98 11.98
N TYR A 75 -13.67 18.06 12.72
CA TYR A 75 -13.68 17.90 14.18
C TYR A 75 -13.08 16.57 14.63
N LYS A 76 -13.57 15.46 14.06
CA LYS A 76 -13.12 14.10 14.41
C LYS A 76 -11.64 13.89 14.06
N ARG A 77 -11.23 14.38 12.89
CA ARG A 77 -9.86 14.35 12.39
C ARG A 77 -8.92 15.03 13.38
N LEU A 78 -9.16 16.30 13.69
CA LEU A 78 -8.33 17.08 14.63
C LEU A 78 -8.31 16.46 16.03
N CYS A 79 -9.46 16.02 16.56
CA CYS A 79 -9.52 15.31 17.84
C CYS A 79 -8.69 14.02 17.86
N THR A 80 -8.49 13.37 16.71
CA THR A 80 -7.67 12.15 16.63
C THR A 80 -6.19 12.47 16.65
N HIS A 81 -5.76 13.49 15.90
CA HIS A 81 -4.38 13.96 15.92
C HIS A 81 -3.98 14.51 17.28
N LEU A 82 -4.81 15.37 17.87
CA LEU A 82 -4.53 15.99 19.16
C LEU A 82 -4.47 14.99 20.32
N ARG A 83 -5.23 13.89 20.26
CA ARG A 83 -5.14 12.82 21.27
C ARG A 83 -3.93 11.91 21.08
N ARG A 84 -3.44 11.75 19.86
CA ARG A 84 -2.29 10.89 19.55
C ARG A 84 -0.95 11.61 19.70
N ASN A 85 -0.93 12.92 19.51
CA ASN A 85 0.27 13.74 19.54
C ASN A 85 0.11 14.86 20.58
N ALA A 86 0.58 14.59 21.81
CA ALA A 86 0.53 15.55 22.91
C ALA A 86 1.39 16.81 22.63
N ALA A 87 2.48 16.68 21.88
CA ALA A 87 3.32 17.82 21.50
C ALA A 87 2.55 18.85 20.67
N LEU A 88 1.53 18.44 19.88
CA LEU A 88 0.66 19.40 19.19
C LEU A 88 -0.20 20.20 20.15
N SER A 89 -0.74 19.57 21.20
CA SER A 89 -1.51 20.30 22.21
C SER A 89 -0.63 21.29 22.99
N ASP A 90 0.63 20.95 23.25
CA ASP A 90 1.56 21.84 23.93
C ASP A 90 1.98 23.01 23.04
N ARG A 91 2.24 22.75 21.75
CA ARG A 91 2.50 23.81 20.76
C ARG A 91 1.33 24.78 20.60
N LEU A 92 0.09 24.28 20.60
CA LEU A 92 -1.11 25.14 20.61
C LEU A 92 -1.20 25.99 21.88
N ARG A 93 -0.84 25.45 23.05
CA ARG A 93 -0.86 26.18 24.32
C ARG A 93 0.26 27.21 24.43
N SER A 94 1.44 26.90 23.90
CA SER A 94 2.59 27.81 23.86
C SER A 94 2.40 28.98 22.89
N GLY A 95 1.52 28.82 21.89
CA GLY A 95 1.32 29.80 20.82
C GLY A 95 2.22 29.60 19.60
N ASP A 96 3.11 28.61 19.61
CA ASP A 96 3.96 28.25 18.46
C ASP A 96 3.13 27.82 17.23
N LEU A 97 1.94 27.27 17.48
CA LEU A 97 0.99 26.88 16.44
C LEU A 97 -0.31 27.68 16.59
N LEU A 98 -0.68 28.41 15.54
CA LEU A 98 -1.95 29.14 15.52
C LEU A 98 -3.14 28.16 15.36
N PRO A 99 -4.16 28.18 16.23
CA PRO A 99 -5.30 27.27 16.15
C PRO A 99 -6.03 27.35 14.81
N GLN A 100 -6.15 28.56 14.26
CA GLN A 100 -6.82 28.80 12.98
C GLN A 100 -6.06 28.19 11.80
N SER A 101 -4.71 28.23 11.84
CA SER A 101 -3.87 27.62 10.81
C SER A 101 -3.90 26.09 10.90
N MET A 102 -3.99 25.53 12.11
CA MET A 102 -4.07 24.09 12.30
C MET A 102 -5.28 23.46 11.61
N ALA A 103 -6.42 24.16 11.56
CA ALA A 103 -7.63 23.68 10.92
C ALA A 103 -7.47 23.44 9.40
N SER A 104 -6.56 24.15 8.73
CA SER A 104 -6.30 24.02 7.29
C SER A 104 -5.08 23.17 6.95
N MET A 105 -4.28 22.74 7.93
CA MET A 105 -3.10 21.89 7.70
C MET A 105 -3.50 20.50 7.18
N ALA A 106 -2.63 19.90 6.38
CA ALA A 106 -2.75 18.52 5.91
C ALA A 106 -2.39 17.50 7.01
N ASP A 107 -2.88 16.27 6.88
CA ASP A 107 -2.67 15.21 7.90
C ASP A 107 -1.19 14.93 8.15
N GLU A 108 -0.37 14.95 7.10
CA GLU A 108 1.07 14.73 7.17
C GLU A 108 1.80 15.76 8.04
N ALA A 109 1.31 17.00 8.08
CA ALA A 109 1.86 18.06 8.90
C ALA A 109 1.39 17.99 10.37
N LEU A 110 0.30 17.27 10.64
CA LEU A 110 -0.27 17.06 11.97
C LEU A 110 0.20 15.74 12.63
N MET A 111 1.14 15.03 12.00
CA MET A 111 1.73 13.83 12.60
C MET A 111 2.85 14.19 13.57
N ALA A 112 3.17 13.23 14.45
CA ALA A 112 4.40 13.32 15.24
C ALA A 112 5.61 13.21 14.31
N ASP A 113 6.70 13.89 14.67
CA ASP A 113 7.90 13.93 13.83
C ASP A 113 8.47 12.52 13.60
N ASP A 114 8.47 11.66 14.63
CA ASP A 114 8.89 10.26 14.52
C ASP A 114 8.08 9.49 13.48
N GLN A 115 6.74 9.60 13.51
CA GLN A 115 5.86 8.94 12.54
C GLN A 115 6.06 9.49 11.13
N LYS A 116 6.37 10.78 11.00
CA LYS A 116 6.66 11.40 9.71
C LYS A 116 7.95 10.84 9.12
N THR A 117 8.99 10.69 9.95
CA THR A 117 10.27 10.08 9.52
C THR A 117 10.09 8.61 9.13
N GLU A 118 9.34 7.84 9.92
CA GLU A 118 9.07 6.43 9.66
C GLU A 118 8.29 6.24 8.35
N ARG A 119 7.24 7.02 8.10
CA ARG A 119 6.51 6.94 6.82
C ARG A 119 7.36 7.36 5.64
N GLN A 120 8.26 8.32 5.82
CA GLN A 120 9.17 8.73 4.75
C GLN A 120 10.17 7.61 4.42
N GLN A 121 10.70 6.93 5.44
CA GLN A 121 11.57 5.76 5.27
C GLN A 121 10.83 4.64 4.55
N PHE A 122 9.65 4.23 5.03
CA PHE A 122 8.86 3.20 4.36
C PHE A 122 8.50 3.58 2.92
N ARG A 123 8.18 4.84 2.65
CA ARG A 123 7.91 5.30 1.29
C ARG A 123 9.14 5.17 0.40
N GLN A 124 10.33 5.50 0.91
CA GLN A 124 11.59 5.35 0.17
C GLN A 124 11.92 3.89 -0.08
N GLU A 125 11.75 3.03 0.92
CA GLU A 125 11.94 1.59 0.81
C GLU A 125 10.96 0.97 -0.19
N SER A 126 9.67 1.28 -0.13
CA SER A 126 8.69 0.79 -1.10
C SER A 126 8.95 1.30 -2.52
N LEU A 127 9.45 2.52 -2.67
CA LEU A 127 9.87 3.02 -3.98
C LEU A 127 11.11 2.28 -4.48
N GLN A 128 12.09 2.04 -3.61
CA GLN A 128 13.27 1.28 -3.95
C GLN A 128 12.94 -0.16 -4.30
N GLU A 129 12.01 -0.80 -3.59
CA GLU A 129 11.50 -2.13 -3.89
C GLU A 129 10.73 -2.15 -5.21
N ALA A 130 9.88 -1.17 -5.46
CA ALA A 130 9.15 -1.07 -6.74
C ALA A 130 10.07 -0.78 -7.94
N MET A 131 11.17 -0.07 -7.72
CA MET A 131 12.23 0.14 -8.72
C MET A 131 13.21 -1.05 -8.78
N GLY A 132 13.23 -1.88 -7.74
CA GLY A 132 14.11 -3.00 -7.54
C GLY A 132 13.55 -4.25 -8.21
N ILE A 133 14.41 -4.93 -8.96
CA ILE A 133 14.07 -6.09 -9.80
C ILE A 133 13.18 -5.67 -10.96
N THR A 134 13.79 -5.03 -11.96
CA THR A 134 13.31 -5.21 -13.34
C THR A 134 12.99 -6.69 -13.52
N ALA A 135 11.83 -7.07 -14.06
CA ALA A 135 11.41 -8.47 -14.30
C ALA A 135 12.45 -9.31 -15.09
N GLU A 136 13.46 -8.63 -15.61
CA GLU A 136 14.70 -9.10 -16.19
C GLU A 136 15.66 -9.81 -15.22
N ASP A 137 15.65 -9.48 -13.93
CA ASP A 137 16.56 -9.99 -12.88
C ASP A 137 15.85 -10.96 -11.91
N SER A 138 14.55 -11.18 -12.07
CA SER A 138 13.75 -12.09 -11.21
C SER A 138 13.84 -13.56 -11.62
N ALA A 139 14.30 -13.86 -12.84
CA ALA A 139 14.63 -15.24 -13.18
C ALA A 139 15.99 -15.58 -12.57
N HIS A 140 16.19 -16.82 -12.12
CA HIS A 140 17.49 -17.35 -11.68
C HIS A 140 18.47 -17.41 -12.86
N TRP A 141 18.90 -16.25 -13.35
CA TRP A 141 19.88 -16.10 -14.40
C TRP A 141 21.25 -16.38 -13.81
N THR A 142 21.94 -17.36 -14.37
CA THR A 142 23.31 -17.67 -13.98
C THR A 142 24.26 -16.86 -14.87
N PRO A 143 25.13 -16.01 -14.32
CA PRO A 143 26.15 -15.31 -15.11
C PRO A 143 27.16 -16.31 -15.66
N SER A 144 27.50 -16.18 -16.95
CA SER A 144 28.46 -17.04 -17.64
C SER A 144 29.20 -16.27 -18.72
N ASP A 145 30.52 -16.47 -18.75
CA ASP A 145 31.41 -15.94 -19.80
C ASP A 145 31.67 -16.95 -20.93
N GLN A 146 30.97 -18.11 -20.91
CA GLN A 146 31.15 -19.18 -21.90
C GLN A 146 30.47 -18.89 -23.24
N PHE A 147 29.59 -17.89 -23.30
CA PHE A 147 28.80 -17.56 -24.49
C PHE A 147 29.21 -16.20 -25.07
N THR A 148 29.49 -16.18 -26.37
CA THR A 148 29.75 -14.94 -27.11
C THR A 148 28.48 -14.47 -27.81
N CYS A 149 28.09 -13.21 -27.59
CA CYS A 149 26.89 -12.66 -28.22
C CYS A 149 27.06 -12.54 -29.75
N PRO A 150 26.15 -13.10 -30.57
CA PRO A 150 26.26 -13.04 -32.03
C PRO A 150 26.02 -11.64 -32.63
N ARG A 151 25.48 -10.69 -31.84
CA ARG A 151 25.20 -9.33 -32.29
C ARG A 151 26.29 -8.31 -31.92
N CYS A 152 26.91 -8.45 -30.76
CA CYS A 152 27.85 -7.47 -30.22
C CYS A 152 29.20 -8.05 -29.78
N GLU A 153 29.39 -9.37 -29.96
CA GLU A 153 30.63 -10.10 -29.68
C GLU A 153 31.14 -10.04 -28.23
N ASN A 154 30.35 -9.48 -27.31
CA ASN A 154 30.68 -9.48 -25.90
C ASN A 154 30.46 -10.87 -25.28
N THR A 155 31.33 -11.28 -24.36
CA THR A 155 31.28 -12.56 -23.64
C THR A 155 30.44 -12.51 -22.37
N LYS A 156 30.13 -11.31 -21.86
CA LYS A 156 29.33 -11.14 -20.65
C LYS A 156 27.87 -11.49 -20.89
N CYS A 157 27.51 -12.74 -20.65
CA CYS A 157 26.16 -13.27 -20.85
C CYS A 157 25.59 -13.83 -19.54
N VAL A 158 24.26 -13.96 -19.51
CA VAL A 158 23.55 -14.67 -18.45
C VAL A 158 22.66 -15.72 -19.10
N TYR A 159 22.49 -16.88 -18.47
CA TYR A 159 21.66 -17.95 -19.01
C TYR A 159 20.68 -18.49 -17.98
N ILE A 160 19.59 -19.08 -18.48
CA ILE A 160 18.63 -19.85 -17.69
C ILE A 160 18.40 -21.19 -18.36
N GLN A 161 18.38 -22.25 -17.55
CA GLN A 161 18.00 -23.58 -17.98
C GLN A 161 16.49 -23.75 -17.78
N SER A 162 15.79 -24.11 -18.85
CA SER A 162 14.36 -24.35 -18.88
C SER A 162 14.09 -25.67 -19.58
N PHE A 163 13.11 -26.44 -19.11
CA PHE A 163 12.72 -27.67 -19.80
C PHE A 163 11.58 -27.36 -20.78
N LYS A 164 11.74 -27.72 -22.05
CA LYS A 164 10.64 -27.63 -23.01
C LYS A 164 9.74 -28.85 -22.83
N GLY A 165 8.55 -28.64 -22.28
CA GLY A 165 7.47 -29.62 -22.41
C GLY A 165 6.91 -29.54 -23.84
N TYR A 166 7.07 -30.59 -24.64
CA TYR A 166 6.30 -30.75 -25.88
C TYR A 166 4.96 -31.38 -25.51
N HIS A 167 3.85 -30.89 -26.05
CA HIS A 167 2.53 -31.39 -25.67
C HIS A 167 2.35 -32.90 -25.92
N SER A 168 1.74 -33.54 -24.91
CA SER A 168 0.83 -34.70 -24.99
C SER A 168 1.45 -36.07 -25.30
N HIS A 169 1.57 -36.89 -24.25
CA HIS A 169 1.59 -38.38 -24.21
C HIS A 169 2.91 -39.06 -23.80
N ASP A 170 4.02 -38.34 -23.61
CA ASP A 170 5.24 -38.96 -23.04
C ASP A 170 5.87 -38.04 -22.00
N ASP A 171 5.49 -38.24 -20.73
CA ASP A 171 5.95 -37.45 -19.59
C ASP A 171 7.46 -37.59 -19.30
N ASN A 172 8.18 -38.43 -20.07
CA ASN A 172 9.60 -38.73 -19.89
C ASN A 172 10.56 -37.96 -20.80
N ASN A 173 10.09 -37.20 -21.81
CA ASN A 173 10.98 -36.50 -22.74
C ASN A 173 11.03 -34.99 -22.46
N GLN A 174 11.60 -34.61 -21.31
CA GLN A 174 11.90 -33.21 -21.00
C GLN A 174 13.28 -32.85 -21.55
N GLU A 175 13.31 -32.24 -22.74
CA GLU A 175 14.58 -31.74 -23.29
C GLU A 175 15.00 -30.45 -22.55
N PRO A 176 16.19 -30.42 -21.94
CA PRO A 176 16.71 -29.21 -21.33
C PRO A 176 17.08 -28.21 -22.42
N VAL A 177 16.64 -26.97 -22.24
CA VAL A 177 16.90 -25.87 -23.16
C VAL A 177 17.51 -24.71 -22.41
N ILE A 178 18.69 -24.30 -22.87
CA ILE A 178 19.42 -23.15 -22.33
C ILE A 178 19.03 -21.91 -23.14
N THR A 179 18.41 -20.94 -22.46
CA THR A 179 18.16 -19.61 -23.02
C THR A 179 19.22 -18.65 -22.50
N ILE A 180 19.87 -17.94 -23.40
CA ILE A 180 21.01 -17.05 -23.11
C ILE A 180 20.61 -15.61 -23.44
N ARG A 181 21.05 -14.68 -22.60
CA ARG A 181 20.85 -13.25 -22.76
C ARG A 181 22.17 -12.51 -22.64
N CYS A 182 22.48 -11.66 -23.61
CA CYS A 182 23.64 -10.77 -23.51
C CYS A 182 23.37 -9.65 -22.50
N THR A 183 24.31 -9.39 -21.58
CA THR A 183 24.15 -8.30 -20.59
C THR A 183 24.24 -6.90 -21.21
N SER A 184 24.99 -6.75 -22.32
CA SER A 184 25.23 -5.44 -22.96
C SER A 184 24.16 -5.04 -23.96
N CYS A 185 23.86 -5.89 -24.94
CA CYS A 185 22.88 -5.56 -25.99
C CYS A 185 21.48 -6.16 -25.75
N LYS A 186 21.31 -6.90 -24.65
CA LYS A 186 20.06 -7.55 -24.22
C LYS A 186 19.45 -8.51 -25.25
N PHE A 187 20.22 -8.91 -26.27
CA PHE A 187 19.82 -9.94 -27.24
C PHE A 187 19.61 -11.27 -26.50
N LEU A 188 18.51 -11.95 -26.83
CA LEU A 188 18.06 -13.21 -26.23
C LEU A 188 18.04 -14.27 -27.33
N TRP A 189 18.67 -15.42 -27.08
CA TRP A 189 18.68 -16.54 -28.02
C TRP A 189 18.74 -17.88 -27.27
N LYS A 190 18.32 -18.96 -27.92
CA LYS A 190 18.53 -20.31 -27.39
C LYS A 190 19.83 -20.89 -27.93
N GLU A 191 20.51 -21.71 -27.13
CA GLU A 191 21.76 -22.35 -27.53
C GLU A 191 21.63 -23.13 -28.85
N ASP A 192 20.51 -23.84 -29.05
CA ASP A 192 20.25 -24.65 -30.25
C ASP A 192 19.92 -23.85 -31.52
N GLU A 193 19.57 -22.56 -31.39
CA GLU A 193 19.13 -21.73 -32.53
C GLU A 193 20.30 -21.07 -33.27
N VAL A 194 21.50 -21.06 -32.68
CA VAL A 194 22.68 -20.41 -33.27
C VAL A 194 23.75 -21.47 -33.57
N GLU A 195 24.08 -21.60 -34.85
CA GLU A 195 25.04 -22.56 -35.40
C GLU A 195 26.45 -22.25 -34.86
N GLY A 196 26.77 -22.89 -33.71
CA GLY A 196 27.98 -22.62 -32.92
C GLY A 196 27.84 -22.91 -31.42
N GLY A 197 26.61 -23.04 -30.89
CA GLY A 197 26.36 -23.27 -29.45
C GLY A 197 26.83 -24.63 -28.93
N ARG A 198 26.72 -25.70 -29.73
CA ARG A 198 27.13 -27.05 -29.32
C ARG A 198 28.63 -27.26 -29.08
N MET A 199 29.49 -26.27 -29.35
CA MET A 199 30.94 -26.37 -29.13
C MET A 199 31.38 -25.95 -27.72
N ALA A 200 30.52 -25.32 -26.90
CA ALA A 200 30.91 -24.80 -25.60
C ALA A 200 30.62 -25.76 -24.42
N ALA A 201 29.57 -26.58 -24.51
CA ALA A 201 29.29 -27.62 -23.53
C ALA A 201 30.06 -28.89 -23.93
N GLY A 202 31.24 -29.09 -23.34
CA GLY A 202 32.00 -30.34 -23.46
C GLY A 202 31.07 -31.53 -23.21
N SER A 203 30.83 -32.31 -24.26
CA SER A 203 30.10 -33.56 -24.22
C SER A 203 30.82 -34.52 -23.27
N PHE A 204 30.41 -34.54 -22.02
CA PHE A 204 30.76 -35.58 -21.06
C PHE A 204 29.95 -36.82 -21.42
N VAL A 205 30.46 -37.56 -22.42
CA VAL A 205 30.00 -38.92 -22.71
C VAL A 205 30.51 -39.79 -21.57
N GLN A 206 29.72 -39.93 -20.50
CA GLN A 206 29.97 -40.93 -19.49
C GLN A 206 29.65 -42.28 -20.13
N SER A 207 30.68 -43.05 -20.44
CA SER A 207 30.58 -44.44 -20.88
C SER A 207 29.93 -45.23 -19.76
N PHE A 208 28.64 -45.52 -19.88
CA PHE A 208 27.94 -46.37 -18.93
C PHE A 208 28.17 -47.83 -19.36
N GLU A 209 29.11 -48.48 -18.70
CA GLU A 209 29.28 -49.93 -18.79
C GLU A 209 28.04 -50.60 -18.19
N GLU A 210 27.37 -51.39 -19.04
CA GLU A 210 26.14 -52.11 -18.73
C GLU A 210 26.49 -53.39 -17.94
N GLU A 211 26.61 -53.27 -16.62
CA GLU A 211 26.81 -54.42 -15.74
C GLU A 211 25.48 -54.87 -15.11
N THR A 212 24.98 -55.98 -15.67
CA THR A 212 23.82 -56.73 -15.17
C THR A 212 24.01 -57.22 -13.74
N ARG A 213 23.08 -56.90 -12.82
CA ARG A 213 22.90 -57.65 -11.56
C ARG A 213 21.52 -57.46 -10.91
N SER A 214 20.71 -58.51 -11.04
CA SER A 214 19.82 -59.16 -10.06
C SER A 214 19.13 -58.35 -8.92
N ALA A 215 17.80 -58.34 -8.99
CA ALA A 215 16.80 -58.68 -7.95
C ALA A 215 16.81 -58.01 -6.54
N ALA A 216 15.80 -57.13 -6.33
CA ALA A 216 14.87 -56.95 -5.18
C ALA A 216 15.43 -56.68 -3.74
N PRO A 217 14.68 -56.05 -2.79
CA PRO A 217 13.22 -55.84 -2.76
C PRO A 217 12.70 -54.42 -2.41
N SER A 218 11.40 -54.26 -2.68
CA SER A 218 10.52 -53.13 -2.36
C SER A 218 10.40 -52.88 -0.85
N ILE A 219 10.51 -51.61 -0.43
CA ILE A 219 10.44 -51.18 0.99
C ILE A 219 9.35 -50.13 1.27
N TRP A 220 8.38 -49.95 0.37
CA TRP A 220 7.29 -48.99 0.58
C TRP A 220 5.94 -49.68 0.47
N ALA A 221 5.57 -50.34 1.55
CA ALA A 221 4.19 -50.56 1.94
C ALA A 221 4.01 -49.93 3.32
N GLU A 222 2.82 -49.40 3.59
CA GLU A 222 2.37 -48.69 4.81
C GLU A 222 2.68 -47.17 4.79
N ASP A 223 1.77 -46.22 4.99
CA ASP A 223 0.39 -46.22 5.51
C ASP A 223 -0.32 -44.94 5.02
N ASP A 224 -1.38 -45.07 4.21
CA ASP A 224 -2.29 -43.98 3.87
C ASP A 224 -3.56 -44.10 4.72
N LYS A 225 -3.46 -43.59 5.96
CA LYS A 225 -4.62 -43.37 6.82
C LYS A 225 -4.30 -42.26 7.80
N LEU A 226 -4.60 -41.02 7.41
CA LEU A 226 -5.01 -39.90 8.28
C LEU A 226 -4.96 -38.59 7.47
N LYS A 227 -6.14 -38.05 7.11
CA LYS A 227 -6.56 -36.65 7.34
C LYS A 227 -7.79 -36.29 6.49
N GLU A 228 -8.95 -36.76 6.94
CA GLU A 228 -10.20 -36.00 6.81
C GLU A 228 -10.48 -35.36 8.18
N SER A 229 -10.25 -34.05 8.33
CA SER A 229 -10.87 -33.23 9.38
C SER A 229 -10.52 -31.73 9.22
N TRP A 230 -11.12 -31.07 8.24
CA TRP A 230 -11.23 -29.60 8.26
C TRP A 230 -12.62 -29.20 7.76
N LEU A 231 -13.63 -29.35 8.61
CA LEU A 231 -14.88 -28.60 8.50
C LEU A 231 -15.20 -28.01 9.87
N LEU A 232 -15.07 -26.70 9.95
CA LEU A 232 -15.57 -25.88 11.06
C LEU A 232 -17.11 -25.81 11.00
N PRO A 233 -17.81 -25.75 12.15
CA PRO A 233 -19.26 -25.63 12.17
C PRO A 233 -19.70 -24.19 11.86
N ALA A 234 -20.70 -24.05 10.99
CA ALA A 234 -21.49 -22.84 10.84
C ALA A 234 -22.45 -22.71 12.02
N SER A 235 -22.35 -21.61 12.77
CA SER A 235 -23.33 -21.19 13.74
C SER A 235 -24.45 -20.39 13.05
N SER A 236 -25.70 -20.82 13.20
CA SER A 236 -26.85 -19.92 13.07
C SER A 236 -27.99 -20.35 13.98
N SER A 237 -28.51 -19.32 14.67
CA SER A 237 -29.78 -19.10 15.34
C SER A 237 -30.93 -20.08 15.13
#